data_AF-A0A7C4E9E4-F1
#
_entry.id   AF-A0A7C4E9E4-F1
#
_cell.length_a   1.000
_cell.length_b   1.000
_cell.length_c   1.000
_cell.angle_alpha   90.00
_cell.angle_beta   90.00
_cell.angle_gamma   90.00
#
_symmetry.space_group_name_H-M   'P 1'
#
loop_
_entity.id
_entity.type
_entity.pdbx_description
1 polymer ?
#
loop_
_entity_poly.entity_id
_entity_poly.type
_entity_poly.pdbx_seq_one_letter_code
_entity_poly.pdbx_strand_id
1 'polypeptide(L)'
;MKIIAGIKELDDAALVLHYKQSRQSIYYEELFKRHVRFVIAVCMKYMNSIDQAEDISMEVMEKAITDLERFDILNFKSWIYTAARNACLMKLRSDKKMKEYSIDTGKNLLQIVEKQNFMHPDNSNSIEQETGYLSQAIEQLDEGQKKCIELFYLQEKSYKEIADETGLTMNEVKSFIQNGKRNLKNLLIKTGQFGILMLFITSY
;
A
#
# COMPACT_ATOMS: atom_id res chain seq x y z
N MET A 1 -18.85 -28.86 10.76
CA MET A 1 -19.30 -28.49 9.39
C MET A 1 -20.08 -27.17 9.34
N LYS A 2 -21.07 -26.91 10.22
CA LYS A 2 -21.86 -25.65 10.23
C LYS A 2 -21.04 -24.36 10.46
N ILE A 3 -20.01 -24.39 11.29
CA ILE A 3 -19.18 -23.20 11.60
C ILE A 3 -18.40 -22.72 10.35
N ILE A 4 -17.83 -23.65 9.58
CA ILE A 4 -17.02 -23.34 8.39
C ILE A 4 -17.90 -22.74 7.27
N ALA A 5 -19.15 -23.20 7.14
CA ALA A 5 -20.09 -22.64 6.18
C ALA A 5 -20.41 -21.17 6.47
N GLY A 6 -20.54 -20.79 7.75
CA GLY A 6 -20.78 -19.39 8.14
C GLY A 6 -19.60 -18.46 7.85
N ILE A 7 -18.35 -18.96 7.95
CA ILE A 7 -17.14 -18.14 7.74
C ILE A 7 -17.01 -17.70 6.28
N LYS A 8 -17.36 -18.56 5.33
CA LYS A 8 -17.27 -18.26 3.89
C LYS A 8 -18.22 -17.15 3.45
N GLU A 9 -19.32 -16.94 4.17
CA GLU A 9 -20.31 -15.89 3.88
C GLU A 9 -19.94 -14.54 4.51
N LEU A 10 -18.96 -14.51 5.42
CA LEU A 10 -18.48 -13.25 6.01
C LEU A 10 -17.71 -12.45 4.94
N ASP A 11 -17.93 -11.13 4.95
CA ASP A 11 -17.08 -10.23 4.18
C ASP A 11 -15.68 -10.10 4.85
N ASP A 12 -14.75 -9.51 4.12
CA ASP A 12 -13.37 -9.38 4.60
C ASP A 12 -13.26 -8.53 5.86
N ALA A 13 -14.12 -7.51 6.04
CA ALA A 13 -14.10 -6.64 7.21
C ALA A 13 -14.52 -7.42 8.48
N ALA A 14 -15.55 -8.26 8.37
CA ALA A 14 -15.99 -9.15 9.43
C ALA A 14 -14.93 -10.21 9.74
N LEU A 15 -14.27 -10.79 8.73
CA LEU A 15 -13.17 -11.74 8.93
C LEU A 15 -12.00 -11.10 9.70
N VAL A 16 -11.60 -9.89 9.30
CA VAL A 16 -10.54 -9.13 10.00
C VAL A 16 -10.95 -8.86 11.45
N LEU A 17 -12.18 -8.40 11.69
CA LEU A 17 -12.67 -8.10 13.03
C LEU A 17 -12.68 -9.34 13.92
N HIS A 18 -13.23 -10.44 13.43
CA HIS A 18 -13.29 -11.70 14.17
C HIS A 18 -11.91 -12.28 14.44
N TYR A 19 -11.00 -12.23 13.46
CA TYR A 19 -9.61 -12.61 13.67
C TYR A 19 -8.95 -11.76 14.77
N LYS A 20 -9.15 -10.43 14.70
CA LYS A 20 -8.55 -9.49 15.66
C LYS A 20 -9.03 -9.71 17.09
N GLN A 21 -10.30 -10.05 17.28
CA GLN A 21 -10.89 -10.29 18.60
C GLN A 21 -10.60 -11.68 19.16
N SER A 22 -10.67 -12.71 18.32
CA SER A 22 -10.65 -14.11 18.77
C SER A 22 -9.29 -14.79 18.64
N ARG A 23 -8.40 -14.28 17.77
CA ARG A 23 -7.13 -14.91 17.37
C ARG A 23 -7.27 -16.30 16.75
N GLN A 24 -8.48 -16.69 16.33
CA GLN A 24 -8.69 -18.00 15.71
C GLN A 24 -8.22 -17.98 14.25
N SER A 25 -7.32 -18.91 13.90
CA SER A 25 -6.71 -19.00 12.56
C SER A 25 -7.75 -19.13 11.45
N ILE A 26 -8.89 -19.74 11.72
CA ILE A 26 -9.95 -20.02 10.74
C ILE A 26 -10.43 -18.77 9.97
N TYR A 27 -10.43 -17.60 10.62
CA TYR A 27 -10.82 -16.34 9.98
C TYR A 27 -9.73 -15.82 9.04
N TYR A 28 -8.46 -15.92 9.47
CA TYR A 28 -7.32 -15.56 8.64
C TYR A 28 -7.11 -16.54 7.48
N GLU A 29 -7.33 -17.84 7.70
CA GLU A 29 -7.25 -18.88 6.65
C GLU A 29 -8.22 -18.59 5.49
N GLU A 30 -9.40 -18.05 5.80
CA GLU A 30 -10.36 -17.64 4.77
C GLU A 30 -9.87 -16.39 4.02
N LEU A 31 -9.36 -15.37 4.72
CA LEU A 31 -8.69 -14.22 4.07
C LEU A 31 -7.53 -14.67 3.18
N PHE A 32 -6.72 -15.62 3.65
CA PHE A 32 -5.60 -16.18 2.91
C PHE A 32 -6.06 -16.82 1.61
N LYS A 33 -7.04 -17.74 1.68
CA LYS A 33 -7.59 -18.43 0.51
C LYS A 33 -8.15 -17.47 -0.52
N ARG A 34 -8.80 -16.40 -0.08
CA ARG A 34 -9.39 -15.38 -0.96
C ARG A 34 -8.34 -14.52 -1.67
N HIS A 35 -7.26 -14.18 -0.99
CA HIS A 35 -6.36 -13.11 -1.45
C HIS A 35 -4.97 -13.56 -1.90
N VAL A 36 -4.51 -14.77 -1.57
CA VAL A 36 -3.16 -15.24 -1.93
C VAL A 36 -2.88 -15.15 -3.43
N ARG A 37 -3.83 -15.55 -4.28
CA ARG A 37 -3.68 -15.46 -5.75
C ARG A 37 -3.63 -14.02 -6.24
N PHE A 38 -4.37 -13.13 -5.59
CA PHE A 38 -4.34 -11.69 -5.90
C PHE A 38 -2.99 -11.10 -5.53
N VAL A 39 -2.44 -11.44 -4.35
CA VAL A 39 -1.12 -11.00 -3.90
C VAL A 39 -0.02 -11.49 -4.85
N ILE A 40 -0.02 -12.77 -5.24
CA ILE A 40 0.92 -13.30 -6.25
C ILE A 40 0.81 -12.51 -7.55
N ALA A 41 -0.40 -12.23 -8.04
CA ALA A 41 -0.61 -11.46 -9.26
C ALA A 41 -0.10 -10.01 -9.15
N VAL A 42 -0.15 -9.40 -7.96
CA VAL A 42 0.46 -8.09 -7.70
C VAL A 42 1.99 -8.20 -7.77
N CYS A 43 2.58 -9.19 -7.10
CA CYS A 43 4.03 -9.39 -7.08
C CYS A 43 4.60 -9.68 -8.49
N MET A 44 3.86 -10.42 -9.31
CA MET A 44 4.21 -10.73 -10.70
C MET A 44 4.34 -9.50 -11.60
N LYS A 45 3.75 -8.35 -11.23
CA LYS A 45 3.93 -7.09 -11.97
C LYS A 45 5.33 -6.48 -11.77
N TYR A 46 6.04 -6.90 -10.73
CA TYR A 46 7.33 -6.34 -10.32
C TYR A 46 8.48 -7.34 -10.44
N MET A 47 8.22 -8.63 -10.25
CA MET A 47 9.25 -9.68 -10.24
C MET A 47 9.46 -10.30 -11.62
N ASN A 48 10.67 -10.77 -11.88
CA ASN A 48 11.06 -11.38 -13.17
C ASN A 48 10.73 -12.87 -13.29
N SER A 49 10.26 -13.51 -12.21
CA SER A 49 9.93 -14.93 -12.17
C SER A 49 8.76 -15.20 -11.23
N ILE A 50 8.04 -16.30 -11.49
CA ILE A 50 6.92 -16.74 -10.66
C ILE A 50 7.37 -17.13 -9.26
N ASP A 51 8.48 -17.87 -9.14
CA ASP A 51 9.03 -18.31 -7.86
C ASP A 51 9.31 -17.11 -6.93
N GLN A 52 9.94 -16.05 -7.44
CA GLN A 52 10.17 -14.82 -6.66
C GLN A 52 8.86 -14.13 -6.25
N ALA A 53 7.86 -14.12 -7.12
CA ALA A 53 6.57 -13.51 -6.81
C ALA A 53 5.82 -14.32 -5.74
N GLU A 54 5.90 -15.65 -5.79
CA GLU A 54 5.34 -16.55 -4.78
C GLU A 54 6.04 -16.37 -3.44
N ASP A 55 7.37 -16.35 -3.40
CA ASP A 55 8.14 -16.13 -2.17
C ASP A 55 7.75 -14.82 -1.48
N ILE A 56 7.78 -13.70 -2.20
CA ILE A 56 7.40 -12.38 -1.64
C ILE A 56 5.93 -12.37 -1.23
N SER A 57 5.05 -13.03 -1.99
CA SER A 57 3.63 -13.12 -1.61
C SER A 57 3.45 -13.82 -0.27
N MET A 58 4.22 -14.89 0.00
CA MET A 58 4.14 -15.62 1.25
C MET A 58 4.66 -14.77 2.41
N GLU A 59 5.78 -14.07 2.24
CA GLU A 59 6.29 -13.12 3.25
C GLU A 59 5.23 -12.06 3.61
N VAL A 60 4.54 -11.51 2.60
CA VAL A 60 3.49 -10.51 2.79
C VAL A 60 2.29 -11.10 3.54
N MET A 61 1.86 -12.30 3.16
CA MET A 61 0.76 -13.00 3.83
C MET A 61 1.12 -13.32 5.28
N GLU A 62 2.32 -13.86 5.54
CA GLU A 62 2.79 -14.15 6.91
C GLU A 62 2.83 -12.89 7.77
N LYS A 63 3.37 -11.79 7.23
CA LYS A 63 3.39 -10.51 7.94
C LYS A 63 1.98 -10.01 8.28
N ALA A 64 1.01 -10.26 7.40
CA ALA A 64 -0.38 -9.84 7.61
C ALA A 64 -1.00 -10.42 8.89
N ILE A 65 -0.60 -11.61 9.32
CA ILE A 65 -1.04 -12.22 10.59
C ILE A 65 -0.78 -11.22 11.73
N THR A 66 0.47 -10.77 11.87
CA THR A 66 0.89 -9.84 12.94
C THR A 66 0.34 -8.43 12.77
N ASP A 67 0.23 -7.95 11.53
CA ASP A 67 -0.27 -6.59 11.26
C ASP A 67 -1.77 -6.45 11.56
N LEU A 68 -2.57 -7.48 11.27
CA LEU A 68 -4.01 -7.52 11.62
C LEU A 68 -4.25 -7.45 13.12
N GLU A 69 -3.29 -7.87 13.95
CA GLU A 69 -3.38 -7.73 15.39
C GLU A 69 -3.16 -6.30 15.86
N ARG A 70 -2.26 -5.60 15.18
CA ARG A 70 -1.73 -4.29 15.58
C ARG A 70 -2.53 -3.13 15.01
N PHE A 71 -3.06 -3.27 13.80
CA PHE A 71 -3.66 -2.17 13.05
C PHE A 71 -5.16 -2.38 12.82
N ASP A 72 -5.91 -1.29 12.69
CA ASP A 72 -7.32 -1.31 12.30
C ASP A 72 -7.40 -1.27 10.76
N ILE A 73 -7.46 -2.46 10.15
CA ILE A 73 -7.53 -2.61 8.70
C ILE A 73 -9.00 -2.67 8.27
N LEU A 74 -9.49 -1.56 7.69
CA LEU A 74 -10.88 -1.42 7.25
C LEU A 74 -11.16 -2.05 5.88
N ASN A 75 -10.17 -2.04 4.99
CA ASN A 75 -10.26 -2.66 3.67
C ASN A 75 -9.04 -3.56 3.45
N PHE A 76 -9.22 -4.85 3.70
CA PHE A 76 -8.13 -5.82 3.63
C PHE A 76 -7.51 -5.90 2.23
N LYS A 77 -8.35 -5.90 1.18
CA LYS A 77 -7.88 -6.03 -0.20
C LYS A 77 -6.95 -4.89 -0.64
N SER A 78 -7.31 -3.63 -0.33
CA SER A 78 -6.47 -2.48 -0.66
C SER A 78 -5.21 -2.41 0.21
N TRP A 79 -5.34 -2.79 1.50
CA TRP A 79 -4.21 -2.87 2.40
C TRP A 79 -3.18 -3.93 1.96
N ILE A 80 -3.63 -5.16 1.65
CA ILE A 80 -2.73 -6.25 1.23
C ILE A 80 -2.10 -5.98 -0.14
N TYR A 81 -2.82 -5.30 -1.05
CA TYR A 81 -2.24 -4.79 -2.31
C TYR A 81 -1.05 -3.87 -2.03
N THR A 82 -1.24 -2.89 -1.14
CA THR A 82 -0.21 -1.91 -0.79
C THR A 82 0.99 -2.59 -0.13
N ALA A 83 0.73 -3.52 0.79
CA ALA A 83 1.78 -4.31 1.44
C ALA A 83 2.60 -5.12 0.41
N ALA A 84 1.93 -5.82 -0.52
CA ALA A 84 2.56 -6.61 -1.56
C ALA A 84 3.43 -5.77 -2.50
N ARG A 85 2.88 -4.66 -3.00
CA ARG A 85 3.61 -3.71 -3.84
C ARG A 85 4.84 -3.16 -3.11
N ASN A 86 4.69 -2.76 -1.85
CA ASN A 86 5.80 -2.21 -1.07
C ASN A 86 6.91 -3.25 -0.84
N ALA A 87 6.55 -4.51 -0.55
CA ALA A 87 7.52 -5.59 -0.41
C ALA A 87 8.31 -5.81 -1.72
N CYS A 88 7.64 -5.80 -2.87
CA CYS A 88 8.28 -5.88 -4.19
C CYS A 88 9.25 -4.73 -4.44
N LEU A 89 8.83 -3.49 -4.19
CA LEU A 89 9.68 -2.31 -4.37
C LEU A 89 10.90 -2.35 -3.44
N MET A 90 10.72 -2.80 -2.19
CA MET A 90 11.83 -2.98 -1.26
C MET A 90 12.84 -4.02 -1.77
N LYS A 91 12.36 -5.15 -2.29
CA LYS A 91 13.21 -6.18 -2.88
C LYS A 91 14.00 -5.66 -4.08
N LEU A 92 13.35 -4.97 -5.02
CA LEU A 92 14.01 -4.38 -6.20
C LEU A 92 15.09 -3.36 -5.81
N ARG A 93 14.85 -2.53 -4.79
CA ARG A 93 15.86 -1.58 -4.29
C ARG A 93 17.05 -2.29 -3.66
N SER A 94 16.81 -3.35 -2.88
CA SER A 94 17.87 -4.15 -2.28
C SER A 94 18.74 -4.80 -3.36
N ASP A 95 18.11 -5.39 -4.38
CA ASP A 95 18.81 -6.05 -5.48
C ASP A 95 19.59 -5.04 -6.32
N LYS A 96 19.06 -3.83 -6.54
CA LYS A 96 19.78 -2.74 -7.21
C LYS A 96 21.02 -2.31 -6.43
N LYS A 97 20.90 -2.11 -5.10
CA LYS A 97 22.06 -1.81 -4.24
C LYS A 97 23.10 -2.91 -4.31
N MET A 98 22.69 -4.17 -4.22
CA MET A 98 23.62 -5.30 -4.36
C MET A 98 24.32 -5.31 -5.72
N LYS A 99 23.61 -5.02 -6.82
CA LYS A 99 24.21 -4.88 -8.16
C LYS A 99 25.18 -3.70 -8.27
N GLU A 100 24.88 -2.56 -7.65
CA GLU A 100 25.77 -1.39 -7.60
C GLU A 100 27.05 -1.66 -6.79
N TYR A 101 26.99 -2.53 -5.77
CA TYR A 101 28.20 -3.02 -5.07
C TYR A 101 28.96 -4.12 -5.84
N SER A 102 28.37 -4.66 -6.91
CA SER A 102 28.88 -5.85 -7.63
C SER A 102 29.24 -5.58 -9.10
N ILE A 103 29.43 -4.32 -9.53
CA ILE A 103 29.45 -3.93 -10.96
C ILE A 103 30.35 -4.83 -11.83
N ASP A 104 29.72 -5.72 -12.59
CA ASP A 104 29.82 -5.82 -14.05
C ASP A 104 28.59 -6.60 -14.59
N THR A 105 28.16 -6.25 -15.80
CA THR A 105 27.06 -6.81 -16.61
C THR A 105 25.61 -6.43 -16.29
N GLY A 106 25.08 -5.53 -17.13
CA GLY A 106 23.97 -5.92 -18.00
C GLY A 106 22.55 -5.49 -17.60
N LYS A 107 22.03 -4.55 -18.40
CA LYS A 107 20.62 -4.22 -18.67
C LYS A 107 19.90 -3.28 -17.69
N ASN A 108 19.80 -2.03 -18.17
CA ASN A 108 18.70 -1.11 -17.95
C ASN A 108 17.34 -1.82 -18.09
N LEU A 109 16.51 -1.71 -17.06
CA LEU A 109 15.05 -1.89 -17.01
C LEU A 109 14.67 -1.31 -15.64
N LEU A 110 13.90 -0.24 -15.52
CA LEU A 110 12.46 -0.23 -15.76
C LEU A 110 11.99 1.23 -15.94
N GLN A 111 11.53 1.57 -17.14
CA GLN A 111 10.44 2.51 -17.33
C GLN A 111 9.16 1.67 -17.38
N ILE A 112 8.41 1.61 -16.29
CA ILE A 112 7.00 1.19 -16.33
C ILE A 112 6.23 2.19 -15.49
N VAL A 113 5.81 3.27 -16.13
CA VAL A 113 4.69 4.08 -15.66
C VAL A 113 3.45 3.44 -16.29
N GLU A 114 2.87 2.45 -15.62
CA GLU A 114 1.50 2.04 -15.91
C GLU A 114 0.58 2.70 -14.88
N LYS A 115 -0.10 3.78 -15.33
CA LYS A 115 -1.34 4.25 -14.70
C LYS A 115 -2.37 3.13 -14.82
N GLN A 116 -2.50 2.29 -13.79
CA GLN A 116 -3.67 1.43 -13.67
C GLN A 116 -4.72 2.11 -12.79
N ASN A 117 -5.71 2.66 -13.48
CA ASN A 117 -6.99 3.06 -12.94
C ASN A 117 -7.57 1.90 -12.12
N PHE A 118 -7.71 2.07 -10.81
CA PHE A 118 -8.63 1.28 -10.02
C PHE A 118 -10.05 1.70 -10.41
N MET A 119 -10.54 1.22 -11.57
CA MET A 119 -11.92 1.45 -11.97
C MET A 119 -12.83 0.49 -11.21
N HIS A 120 -13.67 1.08 -10.34
CA HIS A 120 -15.08 0.73 -10.38
C HIS A 120 -15.66 1.27 -11.69
N PRO A 121 -16.50 0.50 -12.42
CA PRO A 121 -17.14 1.00 -13.63
C PRO A 121 -18.34 1.88 -13.23
N ASP A 122 -18.12 3.20 -13.22
CA ASP A 122 -19.10 4.28 -13.49
C ASP A 122 -18.64 5.57 -12.79
N ASN A 123 -17.83 6.40 -13.47
CA ASN A 123 -17.74 7.87 -13.31
C ASN A 123 -16.35 8.39 -13.74
N SER A 124 -16.05 8.39 -15.03
CA SER A 124 -14.86 9.08 -15.56
C SER A 124 -14.84 10.58 -15.23
N ASN A 125 -16.02 11.21 -15.07
CA ASN A 125 -16.14 12.63 -14.69
C ASN A 125 -15.84 12.91 -13.20
N SER A 126 -15.91 11.90 -12.33
CA SER A 126 -15.59 12.05 -10.90
C SER A 126 -14.09 12.08 -10.63
N ILE A 127 -13.31 11.30 -11.39
CA ILE A 127 -11.88 11.09 -11.15
C ILE A 127 -11.08 12.36 -11.44
N GLU A 128 -11.37 13.09 -12.52
CA GLU A 128 -10.68 14.35 -12.84
C GLU A 128 -10.97 15.44 -11.80
N GLN A 129 -12.22 15.54 -11.35
CA GLN A 129 -12.58 16.47 -10.27
C GLN A 129 -11.88 16.08 -8.97
N GLU A 130 -11.89 14.80 -8.61
CA GLU A 130 -11.25 14.28 -7.41
C GLU A 130 -9.72 14.51 -7.41
N THR A 131 -9.04 14.28 -8.53
CA THR A 131 -7.58 14.54 -8.63
C THR A 131 -7.20 16.02 -8.49
N GLY A 132 -8.07 16.93 -8.96
CA GLY A 132 -7.87 18.38 -8.82
C GLY A 132 -7.89 18.83 -7.37
N TYR A 133 -8.81 18.29 -6.57
CA TYR A 133 -8.93 18.65 -5.17
C TYR A 133 -7.84 18.07 -4.28
N LEU A 134 -7.37 16.85 -4.58
CA LEU A 134 -6.20 16.32 -3.89
C LEU A 134 -4.97 17.20 -4.16
N SER A 135 -4.78 17.64 -5.41
CA SER A 135 -3.68 18.54 -5.75
C SER A 135 -3.77 19.85 -4.96
N GLN A 136 -4.96 20.46 -4.87
CA GLN A 136 -5.20 21.65 -4.05
C GLN A 136 -4.99 21.43 -2.54
N ALA A 137 -5.29 20.23 -2.03
CA ALA A 137 -5.06 19.89 -0.63
C ALA A 137 -3.56 19.70 -0.33
N ILE A 138 -2.79 19.14 -1.28
CA ILE A 138 -1.33 19.01 -1.16
C ILE A 138 -0.66 20.38 -1.12
N GLU A 139 -1.14 21.34 -1.91
CA GLU A 139 -0.64 22.73 -1.90
C GLU A 139 -0.87 23.47 -0.57
N GLN A 140 -1.75 22.96 0.31
CA GLN A 140 -2.01 23.54 1.64
C GLN A 140 -1.14 22.93 2.75
N LEU A 141 -0.33 21.92 2.43
CA LEU A 141 0.63 21.35 3.38
C LEU A 141 1.85 22.28 3.53
N ASP A 142 2.54 22.22 4.67
CA ASP A 142 3.85 22.86 4.76
C ASP A 142 4.85 22.20 3.81
N GLU A 143 5.88 22.94 3.41
CA GLU A 143 6.87 22.50 2.41
C GLU A 143 7.51 21.14 2.76
N GLY A 144 7.77 20.87 4.04
CA GLY A 144 8.35 19.61 4.49
C GLY A 144 7.37 18.44 4.31
N GLN A 145 6.11 18.64 4.70
CA GLN A 145 5.03 17.67 4.49
C GLN A 145 4.79 17.44 2.99
N LYS A 146 4.60 18.51 2.21
CA LYS A 146 4.37 18.43 0.76
C LYS A 146 5.47 17.63 0.08
N LYS A 147 6.73 18.01 0.30
CA LYS A 147 7.88 17.34 -0.32
C LYS A 147 7.96 15.86 0.06
N CYS A 148 7.79 15.53 1.34
CA CYS A 148 7.84 14.14 1.79
C CYS A 148 6.67 13.31 1.25
N ILE A 149 5.47 13.89 1.18
CA ILE A 149 4.28 13.24 0.60
C ILE A 149 4.47 12.96 -0.89
N GLU A 150 4.98 13.91 -1.66
CA GLU A 150 5.26 13.74 -3.09
C GLU A 150 6.31 12.65 -3.33
N LEU A 151 7.43 12.70 -2.62
CA LEU A 151 8.49 11.70 -2.76
C LEU A 151 7.99 10.30 -2.37
N PHE A 152 7.18 10.20 -1.31
CA PHE A 152 6.67 8.91 -0.84
C PHE A 152 5.57 8.33 -1.75
N TYR A 153 4.54 9.12 -2.08
CA TYR A 153 3.36 8.62 -2.79
C TYR A 153 3.48 8.69 -4.31
N LEU A 154 4.13 9.72 -4.86
CA LEU A 154 4.22 9.92 -6.32
C LEU A 154 5.47 9.28 -6.90
N GLN A 155 6.60 9.42 -6.21
CA GLN A 155 7.88 8.85 -6.65
C GLN A 155 8.18 7.50 -6.00
N GLU A 156 7.26 7.01 -5.16
CA GLU A 156 7.36 5.72 -4.50
C GLU A 156 8.69 5.55 -3.76
N LYS A 157 9.22 6.58 -3.08
CA LYS A 157 10.51 6.47 -2.35
C LYS A 157 10.31 5.92 -0.94
N SER A 158 11.27 5.12 -0.47
CA SER A 158 11.33 4.69 0.92
C SER A 158 11.70 5.84 1.85
N TYR A 159 11.39 5.72 3.14
CA TYR A 159 11.74 6.75 4.13
C TYR A 159 13.25 7.03 4.15
N LYS A 160 14.06 5.99 3.93
CA LYS A 160 15.51 6.12 3.84
C LYS A 160 15.94 6.92 2.62
N GLU A 161 15.40 6.61 1.44
CA GLU A 161 15.72 7.37 0.22
C GLU A 161 15.28 8.83 0.35
N ILE A 162 14.14 9.09 0.98
CA ILE A 162 13.68 10.45 1.26
C ILE A 162 14.65 11.16 2.21
N ALA A 163 15.06 10.51 3.30
CA ALA A 163 16.03 11.06 4.24
C ALA A 163 17.37 11.37 3.56
N ASP A 164 17.88 10.42 2.77
CA ASP A 164 19.14 10.55 2.03
C ASP A 164 19.08 11.70 1.00
N GLU A 165 17.94 11.91 0.34
CA GLU A 165 17.75 12.96 -0.68
C GLU A 165 17.45 14.35 -0.10
N THR A 166 16.69 14.42 0.98
CA THR A 166 16.25 15.69 1.58
C THR A 166 17.20 16.20 2.66
N GLY A 167 18.11 15.35 3.16
CA GLY A 167 18.96 15.63 4.30
C GLY A 167 18.24 15.58 5.66
N LEU A 168 16.94 15.21 5.67
CA LEU A 168 16.15 15.05 6.88
C LEU A 168 16.50 13.75 7.60
N THR A 169 16.31 13.72 8.92
CA THR A 169 16.40 12.46 9.67
C THR A 169 15.22 11.53 9.34
N MET A 170 15.41 10.23 9.52
CA MET A 170 14.34 9.23 9.37
C MET A 170 13.09 9.54 10.20
N ASN A 171 13.28 10.12 11.39
CA ASN A 171 12.18 10.50 12.28
C ASN A 171 11.42 11.72 11.75
N GLU A 172 12.12 12.71 11.20
CA GLU A 172 11.50 13.87 10.55
C GLU A 172 10.71 13.44 9.32
N VAL A 173 11.29 12.61 8.44
CA VAL A 173 10.58 12.06 7.27
C VAL A 173 9.31 11.33 7.68
N LYS A 174 9.40 10.44 8.67
CA LYS A 174 8.23 9.73 9.20
C LYS A 174 7.18 10.70 9.75
N SER A 175 7.62 11.71 10.50
CA SER A 175 6.73 12.72 11.08
C SER A 175 6.03 13.54 10.00
N PHE A 176 6.76 14.02 8.98
CA PHE A 176 6.21 14.78 7.86
C PHE A 176 5.20 13.97 7.06
N ILE A 177 5.47 12.69 6.77
CA ILE A 177 4.53 11.82 6.05
C ILE A 177 3.26 11.57 6.89
N GLN A 178 3.42 11.26 8.19
CA GLN A 178 2.28 10.99 9.07
C GLN A 178 1.40 12.23 9.27
N ASN A 179 2.02 13.38 9.54
CA ASN A 179 1.30 14.65 9.74
C ASN A 179 0.69 15.15 8.42
N GLY A 180 1.42 15.04 7.31
CA GLY A 180 0.92 15.35 5.97
C GLY A 180 -0.32 14.53 5.61
N LYS A 181 -0.28 13.21 5.81
CA LYS A 181 -1.45 12.32 5.61
C LYS A 181 -2.64 12.74 6.48
N ARG A 182 -2.40 13.04 7.76
CA ARG A 182 -3.45 13.51 8.68
C ARG A 182 -4.05 14.84 8.21
N ASN A 183 -3.22 15.77 7.78
CA ASN A 183 -3.65 17.08 7.32
C ASN A 183 -4.45 16.99 6.01
N LEU A 184 -3.99 16.19 5.04
CA LEU A 184 -4.75 15.88 3.83
C LEU A 184 -6.12 15.28 4.16
N LYS A 185 -6.17 14.31 5.07
CA LYS A 185 -7.43 13.73 5.54
C LYS A 185 -8.39 14.81 6.07
N ASN A 186 -7.88 15.72 6.91
CA ASN A 186 -8.69 16.79 7.49
C ASN A 186 -9.18 17.81 6.45
N LEU A 187 -8.33 18.16 5.47
CA LEU A 187 -8.68 19.07 4.38
C LEU A 187 -9.76 18.47 3.47
N LEU A 188 -9.65 17.18 3.15
CA LEU A 188 -10.64 16.45 2.35
C LEU A 188 -11.98 16.29 3.08
N ILE A 189 -11.98 16.11 4.41
CA ILE A 189 -13.22 16.12 5.21
C ILE A 189 -13.87 17.50 5.19
N LYS A 190 -13.10 18.58 5.39
CA LYS A 190 -13.63 19.96 5.39
C LYS A 190 -14.27 20.36 4.06
N THR A 191 -13.71 19.86 2.95
CA THR A 191 -14.21 20.15 1.59
C THR A 191 -15.32 19.19 1.14
N GLY A 192 -15.74 18.25 2.00
CA GLY A 192 -16.85 17.34 1.73
C GLY A 192 -16.51 16.17 0.80
N GLN A 193 -15.23 15.83 0.65
CA GLN A 193 -14.75 14.87 -0.36
C GLN A 193 -14.50 13.49 0.21
N PHE A 194 -15.60 12.83 0.55
CA PHE A 194 -15.58 11.52 1.18
C PHE A 194 -15.11 10.40 0.23
N GLY A 195 -15.26 10.55 -1.09
CA GLY A 195 -14.77 9.59 -2.10
C GLY A 195 -13.24 9.45 -2.08
N ILE A 196 -12.52 10.57 -2.12
CA ILE A 196 -11.05 10.61 -2.06
C ILE A 196 -10.54 10.15 -0.69
N LEU A 197 -11.27 10.48 0.38
CA LEU A 197 -10.92 10.09 1.74
C LEU A 197 -10.75 8.56 1.89
N MET A 198 -11.54 7.78 1.15
CA MET A 198 -11.46 6.32 1.14
C MET A 198 -10.15 5.82 0.50
N LEU A 199 -9.58 6.54 -0.47
CA LEU A 199 -8.28 6.19 -1.05
C LEU A 199 -7.13 6.37 -0.03
N PHE A 200 -7.22 7.39 0.84
CA PHE A 200 -6.23 7.64 1.90
C PHE A 200 -6.34 6.71 3.11
N ILE A 201 -7.56 6.26 3.41
CA ILE A 201 -7.83 5.34 4.53
C ILE A 201 -7.35 3.92 4.20
N THR A 202 -7.19 3.57 2.93
CA THR A 202 -6.82 2.20 2.53
C THR A 202 -5.33 1.96 2.31
N SER A 203 -4.51 3.02 2.26
CA SER A 203 -3.05 2.93 2.19
C SER A 203 -2.44 3.24 3.56
N TYR A 204 -2.32 2.22 4.43
CA TYR A 204 -1.58 2.30 5.70
C TYR A 204 -0.17 1.75 5.54
#